data_AF-Q8YV45-F1
#
_entry.id   AF-Q8YV45-F1
#
_cell.length_a   1.000
_cell.length_b   1.000
_cell.length_c   1.000
_cell.angle_alpha   90.00
_cell.angle_beta   90.00
_cell.angle_gamma   90.00
#
_symmetry.space_group_name_H-M   'P 1'
#
loop_
_entity.id
_entity.type
_entity.pdbx_description
1 polymer ?
#
loop_
_entity_poly.entity_id
_entity_poly.type
_entity_poly.pdbx_seq_one_letter_code
_entity_poly.pdbx_strand_id
1 'polypeptide(L)'
;MQFQNDERLYERVFAESWLYFYRNRDRFSNLQIVIIYPSRSLEQTDISPYLSQINSPQVHRIYLDELGDIRQLPVWVALMMLTTIDEEQATEEARYLLTRSQQETLQPENRAIIELITTIMVYKFEDKSQREVEQMLGITLQETRVYREIKEEGIKEGEQRGREQGREQGREEGEKSLVLRLLSRRVGKLPHKVRSRIESLPLEQLENLGEALLDFTSMADLDAWLSGLDGNS
;
A
#
# COMPACT_ATOMS: atom_id res chain seq x y z
N MET A 1 -0.34 4.41 -5.88
CA MET A 1 1.07 3.95 -5.99
C MET A 1 1.79 4.44 -4.75
N GLN A 2 1.99 3.57 -3.76
CA GLN A 2 2.68 3.95 -2.52
C GLN A 2 4.18 3.77 -2.76
N PHE A 3 4.93 4.86 -2.75
CA PHE A 3 6.38 4.82 -2.89
C PHE A 3 6.97 4.24 -1.61
N GLN A 4 7.41 2.98 -1.66
CA GLN A 4 8.12 2.34 -0.56
C GLN A 4 9.62 2.49 -0.75
N ASN A 5 10.35 2.70 0.35
CA ASN A 5 11.81 2.69 0.33
C ASN A 5 12.30 1.31 -0.11
N ASP A 6 12.96 1.27 -1.26
CA ASP A 6 13.63 0.07 -1.74
C ASP A 6 15.13 0.19 -1.46
N GLU A 7 15.54 -0.41 -0.34
CA GLU A 7 16.94 -0.44 0.10
C GLU A 7 17.85 -1.33 -0.76
N ARG A 8 17.34 -1.89 -1.86
CA ARG A 8 18.12 -2.70 -2.81
C ARG A 8 17.97 -2.25 -4.26
N LEU A 9 17.54 -1.01 -4.46
CA LEU A 9 17.30 -0.48 -5.80
C LEU A 9 18.60 -0.43 -6.63
N TYR A 10 19.71 0.03 -6.04
CA TYR A 10 20.97 0.15 -6.76
C TYR A 10 21.55 -1.20 -7.16
N GLU A 11 21.57 -2.16 -6.24
CA GLU A 11 21.95 -3.56 -6.44
C GLU A 11 21.27 -4.11 -7.70
N ARG A 12 19.94 -3.96 -7.74
CA ARG A 12 19.08 -4.55 -8.76
C ARG A 12 19.26 -3.83 -10.09
N VAL A 13 19.15 -2.50 -10.11
CA VAL A 13 19.30 -1.70 -11.34
C VAL A 13 20.65 -1.96 -11.99
N PHE A 14 21.72 -2.01 -11.21
CA PHE A 14 23.05 -2.23 -11.73
C PHE A 14 23.26 -3.69 -12.18
N ALA A 15 22.87 -4.68 -11.38
CA ALA A 15 22.98 -6.08 -11.83
C ALA A 15 22.21 -6.33 -13.14
N GLU A 16 20.96 -5.86 -13.21
CA GLU A 16 20.08 -6.07 -14.37
C GLU A 16 20.53 -5.29 -15.60
N SER A 17 20.92 -4.01 -15.44
CA SER A 17 21.34 -3.16 -16.56
C SER A 17 22.60 -3.68 -17.23
N TRP A 18 23.61 -4.09 -16.45
CA TRP A 18 24.84 -4.65 -17.02
C TRP A 18 24.60 -6.01 -17.67
N LEU A 19 23.78 -6.87 -17.06
CA LEU A 19 23.42 -8.15 -17.66
C LEU A 19 22.67 -7.96 -18.99
N TYR A 20 21.73 -7.02 -19.04
CA TYR A 20 21.01 -6.68 -20.26
C TYR A 20 21.96 -6.15 -21.34
N PHE A 21 22.85 -5.22 -20.98
CA PHE A 21 23.82 -4.66 -21.91
C PHE A 21 24.78 -5.73 -22.44
N TYR A 22 25.30 -6.61 -21.57
CA TYR A 22 26.12 -7.75 -21.95
C TYR A 22 25.42 -8.65 -22.97
N ARG A 23 24.14 -8.99 -22.72
CA ARG A 23 23.33 -9.84 -23.61
C ARG A 23 23.02 -9.19 -24.96
N ASN A 24 23.08 -7.86 -25.05
CA ASN A 24 22.73 -7.08 -26.24
C ASN A 24 23.91 -6.26 -26.78
N ARG A 25 25.15 -6.70 -26.50
CA ARG A 25 26.39 -5.98 -26.84
C ARG A 25 26.59 -5.70 -28.33
N ASP A 26 25.97 -6.49 -29.21
CA ASP A 26 26.04 -6.29 -30.65
C ASP A 26 25.07 -5.21 -31.15
N ARG A 27 24.08 -4.83 -30.32
CA ARG A 27 23.04 -3.86 -30.64
C ARG A 27 23.30 -2.48 -30.03
N PHE A 28 23.92 -2.44 -28.86
CA PHE A 28 24.13 -1.20 -28.10
C PHE A 28 25.61 -1.02 -27.76
N SER A 29 26.11 0.20 -27.96
CA SER A 29 27.51 0.56 -27.69
C SER A 29 27.67 1.56 -26.55
N ASN A 30 26.58 2.19 -26.09
CA ASN A 30 26.59 3.14 -24.98
C ASN A 30 25.44 2.83 -24.01
N LEU A 31 25.76 2.79 -22.72
CA LEU A 31 24.80 2.60 -21.64
C LEU A 31 24.59 3.94 -20.92
N GLN A 32 23.32 4.28 -20.69
CA GLN A 32 22.89 5.37 -19.83
C GLN A 32 21.81 4.81 -18.90
N ILE A 33 21.92 5.09 -17.61
CA ILE A 33 21.00 4.64 -16.58
C ILE A 33 20.37 5.90 -15.97
N VAL A 34 19.05 5.96 -15.93
CA VAL A 34 18.30 7.02 -15.27
C VAL A 34 17.50 6.40 -14.13
N ILE A 35 17.71 6.91 -12.92
CA ILE A 35 17.04 6.47 -11.70
C ILE A 35 16.18 7.63 -11.22
N ILE A 36 14.88 7.40 -11.08
CA ILE A 36 13.89 8.42 -10.75
C ILE A 36 13.36 8.12 -9.35
N TYR A 37 13.50 9.10 -8.45
CA TYR A 37 12.96 9.07 -7.10
C TYR A 37 11.87 10.14 -6.94
N PRO A 38 10.84 9.90 -6.12
CA PRO A 38 9.87 10.94 -5.77
C PRO A 38 10.53 12.10 -5.00
N SER A 39 11.42 11.76 -4.06
CA SER A 39 12.21 12.72 -3.27
C SER A 39 13.53 12.11 -2.81
N ARG A 40 14.49 12.95 -2.40
CA ARG A 40 15.77 12.47 -1.84
C ARG A 40 15.60 11.60 -0.60
N SER A 41 14.56 11.87 0.19
CA SER A 41 14.31 11.13 1.43
C SER A 41 13.95 9.66 1.22
N LEU A 42 13.55 9.30 -0.01
CA LEU A 42 13.21 7.94 -0.41
C LEU A 42 14.35 7.26 -1.19
N GLU A 43 15.50 7.92 -1.34
CA GLU A 43 16.69 7.29 -1.88
C GLU A 43 17.21 6.24 -0.92
N GLN A 44 17.66 5.10 -1.45
CA GLN A 44 18.29 4.02 -0.68
C GLN A 44 19.37 4.59 0.25
N THR A 45 19.37 4.14 1.51
CA THR A 45 20.16 4.76 2.57
C THR A 45 21.65 4.44 2.42
N ASP A 46 22.00 3.18 2.17
CA ASP A 46 23.40 2.78 1.95
C ASP A 46 23.75 2.80 0.45
N ILE A 47 24.38 3.90 0.03
CA ILE A 47 24.88 4.08 -1.34
C ILE A 47 26.38 3.83 -1.45
N SER A 48 27.08 3.59 -0.33
CA SER A 48 28.54 3.52 -0.25
C SER A 48 29.15 2.52 -1.24
N PRO A 49 28.59 1.31 -1.42
CA PRO A 49 29.13 0.33 -2.37
C PRO A 49 29.08 0.80 -3.83
N TYR A 50 28.19 1.75 -4.15
CA TYR A 50 27.86 2.12 -5.52
C TYR A 50 28.30 3.53 -5.91
N LEU A 51 28.99 4.25 -5.03
CA LEU A 51 29.39 5.64 -5.28
C LEU A 51 30.16 5.82 -6.59
N SER A 52 30.98 4.84 -6.98
CA SER A 52 31.73 4.92 -8.24
C SER A 52 30.82 4.89 -9.47
N GLN A 53 29.75 4.10 -9.43
CA GLN A 53 28.75 3.97 -10.49
C GLN A 53 27.82 5.18 -10.48
N ILE A 54 27.33 5.57 -9.30
CA ILE A 54 26.41 6.70 -9.14
C ILE A 54 27.04 8.02 -9.57
N ASN A 55 28.35 8.20 -9.34
CA ASN A 55 29.08 9.40 -9.77
C ASN A 55 29.57 9.32 -11.23
N SER A 56 29.29 8.23 -11.94
CA SER A 56 29.61 8.11 -13.36
C SER A 56 28.71 9.02 -14.20
N PRO A 57 29.20 9.66 -15.27
CA PRO A 57 28.36 10.42 -16.20
C PRO A 57 27.31 9.56 -16.94
N GLN A 58 27.38 8.23 -16.80
CA GLN A 58 26.40 7.30 -17.35
C GLN A 58 25.19 7.08 -16.44
N VAL A 59 25.24 7.52 -15.19
CA VAL A 59 24.16 7.32 -14.22
C VAL A 59 23.59 8.68 -13.79
N HIS A 60 22.30 8.88 -14.04
CA HIS A 60 21.60 10.11 -13.72
C HIS A 60 20.53 9.83 -12.66
N ARG A 61 20.59 10.55 -11.55
CA ARG A 61 19.56 10.52 -10.51
C ARG A 61 18.66 11.73 -10.68
N ILE A 62 17.37 11.49 -10.80
CA ILE A 62 16.34 12.52 -10.94
C ILE A 62 15.43 12.42 -9.72
N TYR A 63 15.22 13.54 -9.04
CA TYR A 63 14.29 13.65 -7.92
C TYR A 63 13.13 14.51 -8.39
N LEU A 64 11.93 13.94 -8.38
CA LEU A 64 10.75 14.58 -8.97
C LEU A 64 10.45 15.91 -8.25
N ASP A 65 10.42 15.90 -6.91
CA ASP A 65 10.20 17.09 -6.08
C ASP A 65 11.20 18.26 -6.31
N GLU A 66 12.32 18.02 -6.99
CA GLU A 66 13.34 19.03 -7.31
C GLU A 66 13.24 19.59 -8.74
N LEU A 67 12.30 19.10 -9.57
CA LEU A 67 12.18 19.49 -10.97
C LEU A 67 11.56 20.88 -11.20
N GLY A 68 11.05 21.51 -10.15
CA GLY A 68 10.45 22.84 -10.21
C GLY A 68 8.99 22.81 -10.68
N ASP A 69 8.60 23.86 -11.41
CA ASP A 69 7.21 24.07 -11.83
C ASP A 69 6.75 23.04 -12.86
N ILE A 70 5.78 22.21 -12.47
CA ILE A 70 5.17 21.15 -13.29
C ILE A 70 4.69 21.65 -14.65
N ARG A 71 4.24 22.91 -14.77
CA ARG A 71 3.69 23.47 -16.01
C ARG A 71 4.76 23.73 -17.07
N GLN A 72 6.01 23.90 -16.65
CA GLN A 72 7.16 24.14 -17.53
C GLN A 72 7.84 22.85 -17.98
N LEU A 73 7.53 21.72 -17.34
CA LEU A 73 8.11 20.43 -17.65
C LEU A 73 7.52 19.82 -18.93
N PRO A 74 8.27 18.94 -19.62
CA PRO A 74 7.69 18.07 -20.65
C PRO A 74 6.53 17.25 -20.07
N VAL A 75 5.47 17.02 -20.86
CA VAL A 75 4.23 16.37 -20.40
C VAL A 75 4.50 15.07 -19.65
N TRP A 76 5.32 14.17 -20.18
CA TRP A 76 5.65 12.90 -19.53
C TRP A 76 6.34 13.05 -18.16
N VAL A 77 7.16 14.09 -17.99
CA VAL A 77 7.82 14.39 -16.71
C VAL A 77 6.82 14.98 -15.73
N ALA A 78 5.95 15.86 -16.21
CA ALA A 78 4.85 16.42 -15.43
C ALA A 78 3.85 15.33 -14.95
N LEU A 79 3.62 14.29 -15.76
CA LEU A 79 2.83 13.12 -15.35
C LEU A 79 3.47 12.37 -14.18
N MET A 80 4.78 12.18 -14.20
CA MET A 80 5.49 11.57 -13.06
C MET A 80 5.37 12.45 -11.82
N MET A 81 5.51 13.78 -11.97
CA MET A 81 5.31 14.75 -10.88
C MET A 81 3.93 14.67 -10.24
N LEU A 82 2.86 14.42 -11.00
CA LEU A 82 1.50 14.24 -10.45
C LEU A 82 1.42 13.15 -9.37
N THR A 83 2.30 12.15 -9.41
CA THR A 83 2.33 11.11 -8.35
C THR A 83 2.77 11.68 -7.00
N THR A 84 3.58 12.74 -7.01
CA THR A 84 4.23 13.34 -5.84
C THR A 84 3.52 14.57 -5.27
N ILE A 85 2.71 15.26 -6.09
CA ILE A 85 1.98 16.47 -5.69
C ILE A 85 0.83 16.14 -4.73
N ASP A 86 0.56 17.04 -3.78
CA ASP A 86 -0.54 16.91 -2.82
C ASP A 86 -1.92 16.89 -3.50
N GLU A 87 -2.89 16.22 -2.87
CA GLU A 87 -4.25 16.08 -3.39
C GLU A 87 -4.94 17.42 -3.70
N GLU A 88 -4.67 18.45 -2.90
CA GLU A 88 -5.25 19.79 -3.07
C GLU A 88 -4.90 20.40 -4.43
N GLN A 89 -3.66 20.21 -4.89
CA GLN A 89 -3.16 20.78 -6.14
C GLN A 89 -3.27 19.81 -7.33
N ALA A 90 -3.27 18.50 -7.05
CA ALA A 90 -3.27 17.45 -8.07
C ALA A 90 -4.42 17.59 -9.07
N THR A 91 -5.60 18.02 -8.64
CA THR A 91 -6.76 18.19 -9.53
C THR A 91 -6.56 19.31 -10.54
N GLU A 92 -6.03 20.46 -10.09
CA GLU A 92 -5.76 21.60 -10.97
C GLU A 92 -4.67 21.25 -11.99
N GLU A 93 -3.57 20.66 -11.53
CA GLU A 93 -2.45 20.29 -12.41
C GLU A 93 -2.83 19.17 -13.38
N ALA A 94 -3.63 18.19 -12.96
CA ALA A 94 -4.14 17.17 -13.85
C ALA A 94 -5.04 17.76 -14.95
N ARG A 95 -5.93 18.70 -14.62
CA ARG A 95 -6.76 19.41 -15.62
C ARG A 95 -5.93 20.22 -16.60
N TYR A 96 -4.90 20.90 -16.10
CA TYR A 96 -3.96 21.64 -16.93
C TYR A 96 -3.25 20.69 -17.93
N LEU A 97 -2.71 19.57 -17.44
CA LEU A 97 -2.01 18.59 -18.28
C LEU A 97 -2.91 17.93 -19.32
N LEU A 98 -4.18 17.65 -18.98
CA LEU A 98 -5.18 17.16 -19.93
C LEU A 98 -5.44 18.15 -21.06
N THR A 99 -5.59 19.44 -20.71
CA THR A 99 -5.83 20.49 -21.70
C THR A 99 -4.62 20.65 -22.62
N ARG A 100 -3.42 20.61 -22.04
CA ARG A 100 -2.16 20.72 -22.77
C ARG A 100 -1.92 19.52 -23.70
N SER A 101 -2.17 18.29 -23.24
CA SER A 101 -1.97 17.08 -24.07
C SER A 101 -2.89 17.05 -25.29
N GLN A 102 -4.11 17.58 -25.15
CA GLN A 102 -5.07 17.73 -26.25
C GLN A 102 -4.61 18.72 -27.32
N GLN A 103 -3.81 19.72 -26.96
CA GLN A 103 -3.33 20.76 -27.87
C GLN A 103 -2.01 20.39 -28.54
N GLU A 104 -1.12 19.67 -27.85
CA GLU A 104 0.26 19.46 -28.30
C GLU A 104 0.49 18.14 -29.05
N THR A 105 -0.39 17.13 -28.94
CA THR A 105 -0.05 15.74 -29.32
C THR A 105 -1.04 15.08 -30.29
N LEU A 106 -0.53 14.22 -31.19
CA LEU A 106 -1.32 13.40 -32.12
C LEU A 106 -2.09 12.27 -31.41
N GLN A 107 -3.11 11.73 -32.09
CA GLN A 107 -4.23 11.03 -31.48
C GLN A 107 -3.98 9.62 -30.84
N PRO A 108 -2.84 8.92 -30.99
CA PRO A 108 -2.56 7.76 -30.15
C PRO A 108 -1.87 8.11 -28.82
N GLU A 109 -0.86 8.99 -28.81
CA GLU A 109 -0.13 9.30 -27.56
C GLU A 109 -0.97 10.13 -26.60
N ASN A 110 -1.81 11.04 -27.11
CA ASN A 110 -2.71 11.84 -26.27
C ASN A 110 -3.69 10.96 -25.47
N ARG A 111 -4.19 9.87 -26.08
CA ARG A 111 -5.08 8.93 -25.39
C ARG A 111 -4.34 8.23 -24.24
N ALA A 112 -3.12 7.78 -24.47
CA ALA A 112 -2.30 7.15 -23.43
C ALA A 112 -1.99 8.11 -22.27
N ILE A 113 -1.74 9.39 -22.57
CA ILE A 113 -1.53 10.43 -21.55
C ILE A 113 -2.78 10.62 -20.70
N ILE A 114 -3.95 10.78 -21.32
CA ILE A 114 -5.22 10.95 -20.59
C ILE A 114 -5.47 9.74 -19.69
N GLU A 115 -5.28 8.52 -20.21
CA GLU A 115 -5.43 7.28 -19.43
C GLU A 115 -4.47 7.22 -18.23
N LEU A 116 -3.22 7.64 -18.42
CA LEU A 116 -2.24 7.68 -17.33
C LEU A 116 -2.60 8.73 -16.27
N ILE A 117 -3.04 9.93 -16.68
CA ILE A 117 -3.52 10.97 -15.75
C ILE A 117 -4.66 10.42 -14.90
N THR A 118 -5.69 9.85 -15.53
CA THR A 118 -6.84 9.31 -14.79
C THR A 118 -6.41 8.20 -13.84
N THR A 119 -5.53 7.31 -14.29
CA THR A 119 -5.01 6.23 -13.44
C THR A 119 -4.30 6.79 -12.21
N ILE A 120 -3.38 7.75 -12.39
CA ILE A 120 -2.68 8.40 -11.27
C ILE A 120 -3.68 9.05 -10.31
N MET A 121 -4.70 9.73 -10.82
CA MET A 121 -5.71 10.40 -10.01
C MET A 121 -6.60 9.41 -9.24
N VAL A 122 -7.01 8.28 -9.84
CA VAL A 122 -7.76 7.24 -9.14
C VAL A 122 -6.95 6.65 -7.99
N TYR A 123 -5.66 6.41 -8.19
CA TYR A 123 -4.78 5.93 -7.13
C TYR A 123 -4.48 6.97 -6.06
N LYS A 124 -4.49 8.26 -6.41
CA LYS A 124 -4.24 9.35 -5.47
C LYS A 124 -5.46 9.63 -4.60
N PHE A 125 -6.67 9.53 -5.14
CA PHE A 125 -7.92 9.74 -4.41
C PHE A 125 -8.57 8.40 -4.07
N GLU A 126 -8.03 7.69 -3.08
CA GLU A 126 -8.46 6.33 -2.70
C GLU A 126 -9.95 6.24 -2.35
N ASP A 127 -10.53 7.31 -1.79
CA ASP A 127 -11.95 7.37 -1.40
C ASP A 127 -12.91 7.73 -2.56
N LYS A 128 -12.40 8.04 -3.75
CA LYS A 128 -13.24 8.48 -4.87
C LYS A 128 -13.40 7.39 -5.91
N SER A 129 -14.63 7.22 -6.37
CA SER A 129 -14.90 6.38 -7.54
C SER A 129 -14.32 6.99 -8.80
N GLN A 130 -14.03 6.15 -9.79
CA GLN A 130 -13.58 6.61 -11.11
C GLN A 130 -14.49 7.67 -11.71
N ARG A 131 -15.82 7.52 -11.58
CA ARG A 131 -16.77 8.49 -12.13
C ARG A 131 -16.63 9.86 -11.47
N GLU A 132 -16.35 9.88 -10.17
CA GLU A 132 -16.09 11.12 -9.45
C GLU A 132 -14.76 11.74 -9.90
N VAL A 133 -13.72 10.94 -10.10
CA VAL A 133 -12.44 11.41 -10.65
C VAL A 133 -12.60 11.96 -12.08
N GLU A 134 -13.35 11.27 -12.94
CA GLU A 134 -13.67 11.73 -14.30
C GLU A 134 -14.44 13.06 -14.30
N GLN A 135 -15.43 13.20 -13.42
CA GLN A 135 -16.14 14.46 -13.21
C GLN A 135 -15.21 15.57 -12.68
N MET A 136 -14.34 15.24 -11.74
CA MET A 136 -13.32 16.14 -11.22
C MET A 136 -12.31 16.55 -12.28
N LEU A 137 -12.10 15.75 -13.32
CA LEU A 137 -11.20 16.07 -14.44
C LEU A 137 -11.94 16.66 -15.65
N GLY A 138 -13.28 16.60 -15.68
CA GLY A 138 -14.10 17.07 -16.81
C GLY A 138 -13.97 16.22 -18.07
N ILE A 139 -13.66 14.93 -17.92
CA ILE A 139 -13.45 13.99 -19.03
C ILE A 139 -14.40 12.79 -18.91
N THR A 140 -14.61 12.09 -20.02
CA THR A 140 -15.32 10.80 -20.05
C THR A 140 -14.44 9.79 -20.75
N LEU A 141 -13.94 8.78 -20.03
CA LEU A 141 -13.13 7.72 -20.60
C LEU A 141 -13.97 6.47 -20.87
N GLN A 142 -13.72 5.81 -22.00
CA GLN A 142 -14.21 4.46 -22.22
C GLN A 142 -13.32 3.47 -21.48
N GLU A 143 -13.89 2.48 -20.78
CA GLU A 143 -13.14 1.46 -20.03
C GLU A 143 -12.07 0.79 -20.94
N THR A 144 -10.78 0.99 -20.62
CA THR A 144 -9.66 0.42 -21.38
C THR A 144 -9.14 -0.88 -20.75
N ARG A 145 -8.22 -1.57 -21.44
CA ARG A 145 -7.66 -2.86 -20.98
C ARG A 145 -6.85 -2.71 -19.69
N VAL A 146 -6.02 -1.68 -19.58
CA VAL A 146 -5.20 -1.39 -18.38
C VAL A 146 -6.09 -1.16 -17.16
N TYR A 147 -7.24 -0.50 -17.35
CA TYR A 147 -8.20 -0.30 -16.27
C TYR A 147 -8.86 -1.61 -15.80
N ARG A 148 -9.18 -2.54 -16.72
CA ARG A 148 -9.68 -3.86 -16.34
C ARG A 148 -8.69 -4.61 -15.46
N GLU A 149 -7.41 -4.56 -15.82
CA GLU A 149 -6.34 -5.22 -15.06
C GLU A 149 -6.20 -4.63 -13.65
N ILE A 150 -6.19 -3.28 -13.53
CA ILE A 150 -6.13 -2.59 -12.23
C ILE A 150 -7.35 -2.91 -11.36
N LYS A 151 -8.54 -2.92 -11.95
CA LYS A 151 -9.78 -3.24 -11.23
C LYS A 151 -9.78 -4.69 -10.73
N GLU A 152 -9.31 -5.62 -11.55
CA GLU A 152 -9.18 -7.03 -11.16
C GLU A 152 -8.16 -7.22 -10.03
N GLU A 153 -7.04 -6.50 -10.06
CA GLU A 153 -6.02 -6.54 -9.01
C GLU A 153 -6.55 -5.96 -7.69
N GLY A 154 -7.22 -4.80 -7.72
CA GLY A 154 -7.83 -4.20 -6.54
C GLY A 154 -8.93 -5.06 -5.91
N ILE A 155 -9.74 -5.75 -6.73
CA ILE A 155 -10.73 -6.72 -6.21
C ILE A 155 -10.04 -7.89 -5.52
N LYS A 156 -8.97 -8.44 -6.11
CA LYS A 156 -8.23 -9.56 -5.51
C LYS A 156 -7.60 -9.17 -4.18
N GLU A 157 -6.98 -8.00 -4.09
CA GLU A 157 -6.42 -7.51 -2.83
C GLU A 157 -7.51 -7.28 -1.77
N GLY A 158 -8.64 -6.67 -2.17
CA GLY A 158 -9.78 -6.46 -1.28
C GLY A 158 -10.36 -7.76 -0.75
N GLU A 159 -10.53 -8.78 -1.61
CA GLU A 159 -10.95 -10.11 -1.18
C GLU A 159 -9.95 -10.76 -0.23
N GLN A 160 -8.65 -10.61 -0.48
CA GLN A 160 -7.62 -11.19 0.37
C GLN A 160 -7.62 -10.56 1.76
N ARG A 161 -7.65 -9.21 1.84
CA ARG A 161 -7.76 -8.48 3.12
C ARG A 161 -9.04 -8.84 3.86
N GLY A 162 -10.18 -8.88 3.15
CA GLY A 162 -11.47 -9.26 3.73
C GLY A 162 -11.50 -10.69 4.27
N ARG A 163 -10.87 -11.64 3.55
CA ARG A 163 -10.72 -13.03 4.04
C ARG A 163 -9.85 -13.11 5.28
N GLU A 164 -8.76 -12.37 5.33
CA GLU A 164 -7.83 -12.38 6.47
C GLU A 164 -8.48 -11.80 7.72
N GLN A 165 -9.09 -10.62 7.61
CA GLN A 165 -9.86 -10.00 8.70
C GLN A 165 -11.01 -10.89 9.17
N GLY A 166 -11.78 -11.45 8.23
CA GLY A 166 -12.89 -12.35 8.56
C GLY A 166 -12.42 -13.63 9.27
N ARG A 167 -11.23 -14.14 8.93
CA ARG A 167 -10.65 -15.32 9.59
C ARG A 167 -10.18 -15.00 11.00
N GLU A 168 -9.58 -13.83 11.22
CA GLU A 168 -9.12 -13.38 12.53
C GLU A 168 -10.31 -13.12 13.46
N GLN A 169 -11.29 -12.34 13.02
CA GLN A 169 -12.50 -12.07 13.78
C GLN A 169 -13.28 -13.37 14.07
N GLY A 170 -13.42 -14.25 13.07
CA GLY A 170 -14.08 -15.54 13.25
C GLY A 170 -13.36 -16.47 14.24
N ARG A 171 -12.02 -16.40 14.32
CA ARG A 171 -11.23 -17.12 15.32
C ARG A 171 -11.52 -16.57 16.72
N GLU A 172 -11.44 -15.26 16.90
CA GLU A 172 -11.66 -14.62 18.20
C GLU A 172 -13.09 -14.87 18.73
N GLU A 173 -14.11 -14.67 17.89
CA GLU A 173 -15.51 -14.92 18.27
C GLU A 173 -15.75 -16.40 18.59
N GLY A 174 -15.17 -17.31 17.80
CA GLY A 174 -15.26 -18.75 18.00
C GLY A 174 -14.64 -19.19 19.31
N GLU A 175 -13.47 -18.65 19.64
CA GLU A 175 -12.77 -18.94 20.88
C GLU A 175 -13.51 -18.40 22.11
N LYS A 176 -14.01 -17.16 22.05
CA LYS A 176 -14.82 -16.56 23.14
C LYS A 176 -16.05 -17.41 23.43
N SER A 177 -16.76 -17.82 22.38
CA SER A 177 -17.93 -18.69 22.49
C SER A 177 -17.59 -20.04 23.12
N LEU A 178 -16.47 -20.65 22.72
CA LEU A 178 -16.03 -21.94 23.25
C LEU A 178 -15.64 -21.83 24.74
N VAL A 179 -14.80 -20.85 25.10
CA VAL A 179 -14.34 -20.62 26.48
C VAL A 179 -15.53 -20.37 27.41
N LEU A 180 -16.46 -19.49 27.02
CA LEU A 180 -17.66 -19.21 27.82
C LEU A 180 -18.53 -20.46 28.03
N ARG A 181 -18.68 -21.30 27.00
CA ARG A 181 -19.42 -22.57 27.09
C ARG A 181 -18.73 -23.58 28.01
N LEU A 182 -17.40 -23.70 27.93
CA LEU A 182 -16.62 -24.61 28.77
C LEU A 182 -16.63 -24.17 30.23
N LEU A 183 -16.44 -22.87 30.50
CA LEU A 183 -16.56 -22.29 31.82
C LEU A 183 -17.96 -22.52 32.40
N SER A 184 -19.01 -22.26 31.63
CA SER A 184 -20.39 -22.48 32.08
C SER A 184 -20.66 -23.95 32.44
N ARG A 185 -19.96 -24.90 31.81
CA ARG A 185 -20.05 -26.34 32.12
C ARG A 185 -19.22 -26.75 33.34
N ARG A 186 -18.05 -26.14 33.53
CA ARG A 186 -17.09 -26.46 34.61
C ARG A 186 -17.51 -25.86 35.95
N VAL A 187 -17.79 -24.56 35.96
CA VAL A 187 -18.00 -23.78 37.20
C VAL A 187 -19.46 -23.37 37.40
N GLY A 188 -20.34 -23.70 36.45
CA GLY A 188 -21.77 -23.43 36.52
C GLY A 188 -22.15 -22.07 35.90
N LYS A 189 -23.34 -21.55 36.28
CA LYS A 189 -23.91 -20.35 35.63
C LYS A 189 -23.03 -19.12 35.89
N LEU A 190 -22.44 -18.59 34.82
CA LEU A 190 -21.63 -17.38 34.88
C LEU A 190 -22.50 -16.13 35.13
N PRO A 191 -22.19 -15.31 36.14
CA PRO A 191 -22.82 -14.01 36.33
C PRO A 191 -22.54 -13.08 35.13
N HIS A 192 -23.49 -12.20 34.81
CA HIS A 192 -23.36 -11.27 33.67
C HIS A 192 -22.06 -10.44 33.73
N LYS A 193 -21.66 -9.99 34.93
CA LYS A 193 -20.43 -9.22 35.13
C LYS A 193 -19.17 -10.00 34.74
N VAL A 194 -19.11 -11.29 35.07
CA VAL A 194 -18.00 -12.18 34.72
C VAL A 194 -17.96 -12.43 33.22
N ARG A 195 -19.13 -12.68 32.63
CA ARG A 195 -19.26 -12.88 31.18
C ARG A 195 -18.77 -11.68 30.38
N SER A 196 -19.24 -10.48 30.70
CA SER A 196 -18.81 -9.26 29.99
C SER A 196 -17.30 -9.02 30.15
N ARG A 197 -16.73 -9.37 31.31
CA ARG A 197 -15.30 -9.25 31.55
C ARG A 197 -14.48 -10.22 30.69
N ILE A 198 -14.96 -11.45 30.50
CA ILE A 198 -14.32 -12.43 29.61
C ILE A 198 -14.45 -12.01 28.14
N GLU A 199 -15.61 -11.48 27.73
CA GLU A 199 -15.83 -10.99 26.36
C GLU A 199 -14.92 -9.80 26.00
N SER A 200 -14.46 -9.03 27.00
CA SER A 200 -13.50 -7.94 26.84
C SER A 200 -12.02 -8.34 26.95
N LEU A 201 -11.70 -9.62 27.20
CA LEU A 201 -10.30 -10.06 27.27
C LEU A 201 -9.63 -10.02 25.88
N PRO A 202 -8.35 -9.60 25.79
CA PRO A 202 -7.53 -9.80 24.60
C PRO A 202 -7.42 -11.28 24.24
N LEU A 203 -7.24 -11.59 22.95
CA LEU A 203 -7.17 -12.97 22.46
C LEU A 203 -6.14 -13.82 23.22
N GLU A 204 -4.95 -13.30 23.50
CA GLU A 204 -3.91 -14.02 24.24
C GLU A 204 -4.35 -14.42 25.67
N GLN A 205 -5.08 -13.54 26.36
CA GLN A 205 -5.61 -13.84 27.70
C GLN A 205 -6.77 -14.83 27.64
N LEU A 206 -7.52 -14.82 26.54
CA LEU A 206 -8.57 -15.78 26.30
C LEU A 206 -8.02 -17.18 26.01
N GLU A 207 -6.92 -17.28 25.26
CA GLU A 207 -6.18 -18.53 25.00
C GLU A 207 -5.65 -19.10 26.33
N ASN A 208 -5.02 -18.25 27.15
CA ASN A 208 -4.54 -18.61 28.49
C ASN A 208 -5.67 -19.09 29.41
N LEU A 209 -6.84 -18.41 29.37
CA LEU A 209 -8.03 -18.85 30.10
C LEU A 209 -8.54 -20.21 29.60
N GLY A 210 -8.44 -20.45 28.28
CA GLY A 210 -8.78 -21.71 27.63
C GLY A 210 -8.02 -22.91 28.18
N GLU A 211 -6.76 -22.72 28.56
CA GLU A 211 -5.94 -23.75 29.22
C GLU A 211 -6.23 -23.83 30.72
N ALA A 212 -6.20 -22.70 31.42
CA ALA A 212 -6.38 -22.64 32.87
C ALA A 212 -7.75 -23.19 33.32
N LEU A 213 -8.80 -23.01 32.50
CA LEU A 213 -10.14 -23.49 32.83
C LEU A 213 -10.22 -25.02 33.01
N LEU A 214 -9.24 -25.77 32.50
CA LEU A 214 -9.20 -27.23 32.64
C LEU A 214 -8.91 -27.68 34.08
N ASP A 215 -8.24 -26.82 34.85
CA ASP A 215 -7.91 -27.06 36.26
C ASP A 215 -8.96 -26.49 37.21
N PHE A 216 -9.94 -25.72 36.69
CA PHE A 216 -10.98 -25.13 37.52
C PHE A 216 -11.96 -26.19 38.04
N THR A 217 -12.26 -26.07 39.34
CA THR A 217 -13.22 -26.90 40.06
C THR A 217 -14.42 -26.09 40.55
N SER A 218 -14.29 -24.77 40.68
CA SER A 218 -15.32 -23.90 41.21
C SER A 218 -15.24 -22.47 40.65
N MET A 219 -16.29 -21.67 40.87
CA MET A 219 -16.27 -20.23 40.52
C MET A 219 -15.14 -19.46 41.22
N ALA A 220 -14.70 -19.89 42.40
CA ALA A 220 -13.63 -19.22 43.14
C ALA A 220 -12.28 -19.29 42.38
N ASP A 221 -12.03 -20.38 41.65
CA ASP A 221 -10.82 -20.54 40.82
C ASP A 221 -10.83 -19.53 39.66
N LEU A 222 -11.99 -19.33 39.04
CA LEU A 222 -12.22 -18.37 37.97
C LEU A 222 -12.03 -16.92 38.46
N ASP A 223 -12.62 -16.60 39.61
CA ASP A 223 -12.52 -15.27 40.22
C ASP A 223 -11.08 -14.95 40.64
N ALA A 224 -10.34 -15.93 41.16
CA ALA A 224 -8.92 -15.79 41.51
C ALA A 224 -8.08 -15.53 40.25
N TRP A 225 -8.32 -16.28 39.17
CA TRP A 225 -7.62 -16.09 37.90
C TRP A 225 -7.89 -14.70 37.31
N LEU A 226 -9.16 -14.26 37.26
CA LEU A 226 -9.54 -12.94 36.76
C LEU A 226 -8.95 -11.81 37.61
N SER A 227 -8.86 -11.99 38.93
CA SER A 227 -8.24 -11.01 39.83
C SER A 227 -6.73 -10.93 39.67
N GLY A 228 -6.08 -12.04 39.28
CA GLY A 228 -4.65 -12.08 38.98
C GLY A 228 -4.26 -11.25 37.75
N LEU A 229 -5.18 -11.06 36.80
CA LEU A 229 -4.97 -10.18 35.63
C LEU A 229 -4.91 -8.70 36.02
N ASP A 230 -5.66 -8.28 37.04
CA ASP A 230 -5.66 -6.89 37.52
C ASP A 230 -4.37 -6.53 38.27
N GLY A 231 -3.63 -7.53 38.78
CA GLY A 231 -2.40 -7.35 39.54
C GLY A 231 -1.12 -7.24 38.70
N ASN A 232 -1.22 -7.43 37.38
CA ASN A 232 -0.09 -7.45 36.44
C ASN A 232 -0.15 -6.31 35.40
N SER A 233 -0.95 -5.27 35.66
CA SER A 233 -1.03 -4.02 34.87
C SER A 233 -0.13 -2.93 35.42
#